data_AF-A0A0N7J5N4-F1
#
_entry.id   AF-A0A0N7J5N4-F1
#
_cell.length_a   1.000
_cell.length_b   1.000
_cell.length_c   1.000
_cell.angle_alpha   90.00
_cell.angle_beta   90.00
_cell.angle_gamma   90.00
#
_symmetry.space_group_name_H-M   'P 1'
#
loop_
_entity.id
_entity.type
_entity.pdbx_description
1 polymer ?
#
loop_
_entity_poly.entity_id
_entity_poly.type
_entity_poly.pdbx_seq_one_letter_code
_entity_poly.pdbx_strand_id
1 'polypeptide(L)'
;MRIKIFICFMLLAVNTAIHAGPKVMVKHNRNVKNLAEIQIINQTIERLICYVAIDGHKIHFRLYAMQPSKWYVATDERFTHTNYSTWCDYLSLHPKYQKN
;
A
#
# COMPACT_ATOMS: atom_id res chain seq x y z
N MET A 1 -6.83 36.81 -29.66
CA MET A 1 -7.82 35.82 -29.16
C MET A 1 -7.47 34.36 -29.48
N ARG A 2 -7.02 34.03 -30.71
CA ARG A 2 -6.74 32.65 -31.14
C ARG A 2 -5.69 31.89 -30.29
N ILE A 3 -4.62 32.56 -29.85
CA ILE A 3 -3.57 31.96 -29.01
C ILE A 3 -4.11 31.54 -27.63
N LYS A 4 -4.98 32.35 -27.01
CA LYS A 4 -5.57 32.01 -25.70
C LYS A 4 -6.48 30.78 -25.79
N ILE A 5 -7.22 30.65 -26.89
CA ILE A 5 -8.08 29.49 -27.17
C ILE A 5 -7.20 28.24 -27.36
N PHE A 6 -6.12 28.36 -28.13
CA PHE A 6 -5.19 27.25 -28.37
C PHE A 6 -4.51 26.76 -27.07
N ILE A 7 -4.06 27.68 -26.22
CA ILE A 7 -3.47 27.35 -24.90
C ILE A 7 -4.52 26.65 -24.01
N CYS A 8 -5.77 27.12 -24.04
CA CYS A 8 -6.86 26.50 -23.29
C CYS A 8 -7.11 25.05 -23.75
N PHE A 9 -7.15 24.81 -25.07
CA PHE A 9 -7.28 23.46 -25.62
C PHE A 9 -6.11 22.53 -25.25
N MET A 10 -4.87 23.05 -25.22
CA MET A 10 -3.71 22.26 -24.78
C MET A 10 -3.76 21.88 -23.30
N LEU A 11 -4.25 22.78 -22.43
CA LEU A 11 -4.43 22.48 -21.01
C LEU A 11 -5.52 21.43 -20.74
N LEU A 12 -6.61 21.43 -21.52
CA LEU A 12 -7.66 20.41 -21.41
C LEU A 12 -7.22 19.01 -21.87
N ALA A 13 -6.18 18.91 -22.71
CA ALA A 13 -5.67 17.63 -23.20
C ALA A 13 -4.86 16.85 -22.14
N VAL A 14 -4.42 17.52 -21.07
CA VAL A 14 -3.64 16.89 -19.99
C VAL A 14 -4.58 16.25 -18.97
N ASN A 15 -5.14 15.08 -19.31
CA ASN A 15 -5.81 14.22 -18.34
C ASN A 15 -4.78 13.29 -17.70
N THR A 16 -4.53 13.47 -16.41
CA THR A 16 -3.75 12.49 -15.63
C THR A 16 -4.71 11.42 -15.12
N ALA A 17 -4.53 10.17 -15.56
CA ALA A 17 -5.22 9.04 -14.96
C ALA A 17 -4.60 8.80 -13.59
N ILE A 18 -5.25 9.29 -12.53
CA ILE A 18 -4.86 8.97 -11.16
C ILE A 18 -5.37 7.56 -10.88
N HIS A 19 -4.48 6.57 -10.93
CA HIS A 19 -4.80 5.23 -10.45
C HIS A 19 -4.80 5.27 -8.92
N ALA A 20 -5.99 5.32 -8.34
CA ALA A 20 -6.17 5.23 -6.90
C ALA A 20 -5.87 3.81 -6.43
N GLY A 21 -4.96 3.67 -5.46
CA GLY A 21 -4.71 2.40 -4.80
C GLY A 21 -5.88 1.97 -3.90
N PRO A 22 -5.92 0.69 -3.48
CA PRO A 22 -6.97 0.19 -2.60
C PRO A 22 -6.94 0.89 -1.25
N LYS A 23 -8.12 1.06 -0.64
CA LYS A 23 -8.24 1.66 0.70
C LYS A 23 -7.75 0.69 1.78
N VAL A 24 -6.65 1.04 2.41
CA VAL A 24 -6.05 0.28 3.52
C VAL A 24 -5.77 1.18 4.72
N MET A 25 -5.80 0.60 5.92
CA MET A 25 -5.41 1.28 7.15
C MET A 25 -4.19 0.58 7.73
N VAL A 26 -3.13 1.33 8.02
CA VAL A 26 -1.91 0.81 8.66
C VAL A 26 -1.93 1.19 10.13
N LYS A 27 -2.00 0.18 11.00
CA LYS A 27 -1.82 0.35 12.45
C LYS A 27 -0.35 0.18 12.80
N HIS A 28 0.12 1.00 13.72
CA HIS A 28 1.48 0.96 14.25
C HIS A 28 1.39 0.73 15.76
N ASN A 29 2.27 -0.11 16.29
CA ASN A 29 2.35 -0.40 17.71
C ASN A 29 3.80 -0.72 18.12
N ARG A 30 4.04 -0.84 19.42
CA ARG A 30 5.19 -1.57 19.97
C ARG A 30 4.69 -2.76 20.76
N ASN A 31 5.31 -3.92 20.57
CA ASN A 31 4.95 -5.12 21.31
C ASN A 31 5.53 -5.13 22.74
N VAL A 32 5.29 -6.21 23.48
CA VAL A 32 5.80 -6.40 24.85
C VAL A 32 7.32 -6.43 24.98
N LYS A 33 8.06 -6.66 23.88
CA LYS A 33 9.53 -6.59 23.82
C LYS A 33 10.01 -5.23 23.34
N ASN A 34 9.14 -4.22 23.33
CA ASN A 34 9.43 -2.90 22.80
C ASN A 34 9.88 -2.92 21.33
N LEU A 35 9.52 -3.93 20.52
CA LEU A 35 9.82 -3.94 19.08
C LEU A 35 8.69 -3.26 18.32
N ALA A 36 9.03 -2.42 17.35
CA ALA A 36 8.04 -1.81 16.47
C ALA A 36 7.33 -2.88 15.63
N GLU A 37 6.02 -2.80 15.54
CA GLU A 37 5.19 -3.72 14.74
C GLU A 37 4.09 -2.98 13.99
N ILE A 38 3.71 -3.52 12.83
CA ILE A 38 2.63 -2.96 12.01
C ILE A 38 1.61 -4.02 11.61
N GLN A 39 0.38 -3.57 11.39
CA GLN A 39 -0.70 -4.38 10.85
C GLN A 39 -1.41 -3.59 9.74
N ILE A 40 -1.63 -4.24 8.60
CA ILE A 40 -2.36 -3.65 7.47
C ILE A 40 -3.78 -4.22 7.48
N ILE A 41 -4.78 -3.35 7.43
CA ILE A 41 -6.19 -3.70 7.40
C ILE A 41 -6.76 -3.31 6.05
N ASN A 42 -7.29 -4.30 5.34
CA ASN A 42 -8.00 -4.07 4.10
C ASN A 42 -9.38 -3.51 4.41
N GLN A 43 -9.69 -2.31 3.92
CA GLN A 43 -11.01 -1.67 4.08
C GLN A 43 -11.86 -1.77 2.82
N THR A 44 -11.49 -2.68 1.90
CA THR A 44 -12.21 -2.98 0.67
C THR A 44 -12.78 -4.39 0.71
N ILE A 45 -13.76 -4.65 -0.16
CA ILE A 45 -14.34 -5.99 -0.39
C ILE A 45 -13.48 -6.85 -1.33
N GLU A 46 -12.43 -6.28 -1.91
CA GLU A 46 -11.55 -6.97 -2.85
C GLU A 46 -10.39 -7.65 -2.11
N ARG A 47 -9.86 -8.71 -2.70
CA ARG A 47 -8.60 -9.30 -2.21
C ARG A 47 -7.43 -8.47 -2.71
N LEU A 48 -6.48 -8.19 -1.83
CA LEU A 48 -5.30 -7.42 -2.15
C LEU A 48 -4.05 -8.30 -2.13
N ILE A 49 -3.06 -7.91 -2.91
CA ILE A 49 -1.67 -8.29 -2.70
C ILE A 49 -0.96 -7.14 -2.01
N CYS A 50 -0.28 -7.44 -0.91
CA CYS A 50 0.45 -6.45 -0.15
C CYS A 50 1.89 -6.89 0.06
N TYR A 51 2.76 -5.92 0.36
CA TYR A 51 4.03 -6.20 1.01
C TYR A 51 4.23 -5.31 2.23
N VAL A 52 4.98 -5.85 3.18
CA VAL A 52 5.64 -5.08 4.24
C VAL A 52 7.14 -5.20 4.02
N ALA A 53 7.82 -4.06 3.99
CA ALA A 53 9.28 -4.00 3.96
C ALA A 53 9.81 -3.40 5.25
N ILE A 54 10.75 -4.10 5.88
CA ILE A 54 11.50 -3.66 7.06
C ILE A 54 12.88 -4.31 7.00
N ASP A 55 13.92 -3.59 7.43
CA ASP A 55 15.27 -4.14 7.53
C ASP A 55 15.79 -4.73 6.20
N GLY A 56 15.49 -4.09 5.07
CA GLY A 56 15.88 -4.55 3.73
C GLY A 56 15.10 -5.77 3.19
N HIS A 57 14.21 -6.37 3.98
CA HIS A 57 13.44 -7.55 3.61
C HIS A 57 12.01 -7.18 3.18
N LYS A 58 11.53 -7.71 2.05
CA LYS A 58 10.16 -7.51 1.56
C LYS A 58 9.32 -8.78 1.71
N ILE A 59 8.33 -8.74 2.58
CA ILE A 59 7.43 -9.87 2.83
C ILE A 59 6.14 -9.63 2.06
N HIS A 60 5.89 -10.43 1.03
CA HIS A 60 4.65 -10.37 0.24
C HIS A 60 3.59 -11.30 0.84
N PHE A 61 2.33 -10.87 0.82
CA PHE A 61 1.22 -11.66 1.33
C PHE A 61 -0.10 -11.21 0.69
N ARG A 62 -1.05 -12.15 0.60
CA ARG A 62 -2.43 -11.82 0.23
C ARG A 62 -3.19 -11.34 1.45
N LEU A 63 -3.98 -10.28 1.26
CA LEU A 63 -4.83 -9.72 2.29
C LEU A 63 -6.30 -9.85 1.86
N TYR A 64 -7.05 -10.61 2.64
CA TYR A 64 -8.46 -10.86 2.35
C TYR A 64 -9.32 -9.60 2.55
N ALA A 65 -10.48 -9.58 1.91
CA ALA A 65 -11.49 -8.54 2.01
C ALA A 65 -11.85 -8.26 3.47
N MET A 66 -11.87 -6.98 3.87
CA MET A 66 -12.27 -6.56 5.23
C MET A 66 -11.50 -7.23 6.39
N GLN A 67 -10.30 -7.78 6.13
CA GLN A 67 -9.50 -8.50 7.13
C GLN A 67 -8.21 -7.75 7.50
N PRO A 68 -7.75 -7.87 8.76
CA PRO A 68 -6.40 -7.49 9.16
C PRO A 68 -5.37 -8.51 8.69
N SER A 69 -4.14 -8.05 8.44
CA SER A 69 -2.97 -8.91 8.34
C SER A 69 -2.58 -9.42 9.72
N LYS A 70 -1.65 -10.39 9.78
CA LYS A 70 -0.86 -10.60 10.99
C LYS A 70 -0.03 -9.35 11.32
N TRP A 71 0.43 -9.24 12.56
CA TRP A 71 1.44 -8.25 12.93
C TRP A 71 2.79 -8.62 12.32
N TYR A 72 3.42 -7.65 11.66
CA TYR A 72 4.79 -7.74 11.18
C TYR A 72 5.67 -6.98 12.15
N VAL A 73 6.61 -7.69 12.78
CA VAL A 73 7.46 -7.19 13.86
C VAL A 73 8.85 -6.92 13.32
N ALA A 74 9.48 -5.85 13.79
CA ALA A 74 10.84 -5.51 13.44
C ALA A 74 11.83 -6.47 14.11
N THR A 75 13.02 -6.58 13.53
CA THR A 75 14.12 -7.42 14.01
C THR A 75 14.87 -6.79 15.20
N ASP A 76 14.80 -5.47 15.35
CA ASP A 76 15.55 -4.69 16.34
C ASP A 76 14.71 -3.54 16.93
N GLU A 77 14.96 -3.20 18.20
CA GLU A 77 14.22 -2.17 18.95
C GLU A 77 14.45 -0.73 18.47
N ARG A 78 15.56 -0.50 17.76
CA ARG A 78 15.92 0.78 17.15
C ARG A 78 15.00 1.15 16.00
N PHE A 79 14.35 0.16 15.37
CA PHE A 79 13.35 0.44 14.35
C PHE A 79 12.09 1.06 14.97
N THR A 80 11.46 1.91 14.18
CA THR A 80 10.24 2.62 14.51
C THR A 80 9.22 2.47 13.38
N HIS A 81 8.03 3.03 13.56
CA HIS A 81 6.97 3.00 12.56
C HIS A 81 7.39 3.60 11.20
N THR A 82 8.32 4.57 11.19
CA THR A 82 8.78 5.22 9.95
C THR A 82 9.74 4.37 9.13
N ASN A 83 10.31 3.32 9.72
CA ASN A 83 11.23 2.42 9.04
C ASN A 83 10.50 1.38 8.18
N TYR A 84 9.20 1.25 8.35
CA TYR A 84 8.36 0.37 7.54
C TYR A 84 8.02 1.04 6.21
N SER A 85 8.11 0.27 5.12
CA SER A 85 7.47 0.60 3.86
C SER A 85 6.37 -0.41 3.59
N THR A 86 5.18 0.09 3.24
CA THR A 86 4.02 -0.75 2.94
C THR A 86 3.45 -0.40 1.59
N TRP A 87 2.87 -1.39 0.92
CA TRP A 87 2.18 -1.20 -0.33
C TRP A 87 1.14 -2.30 -0.49
N CYS A 88 0.01 -1.95 -1.08
CA CYS A 88 -1.06 -2.88 -1.42
C CYS A 88 -1.64 -2.51 -2.77
N ASP A 89 -2.08 -3.52 -3.51
CA ASP A 89 -2.79 -3.35 -4.77
C ASP A 89 -3.81 -4.48 -4.96
N TYR A 90 -4.74 -4.31 -5.89
CA TYR A 90 -5.75 -5.29 -6.19
C TYR A 90 -5.13 -6.58 -6.70
N LEU A 91 -5.44 -7.72 -6.08
CA LEU A 91 -4.89 -9.02 -6.48
C LEU A 91 -5.21 -9.38 -7.94
N SER A 92 -6.34 -8.91 -8.46
CA SER A 92 -6.76 -9.07 -9.86
C SER A 92 -5.75 -8.51 -10.86
N LEU A 93 -5.00 -7.47 -10.49
CA LEU A 93 -3.99 -6.82 -11.33
C LEU A 93 -2.64 -7.55 -11.34
N HIS A 94 -2.46 -8.57 -10.50
CA HIS A 94 -1.18 -9.29 -10.37
C HIS A 94 -1.33 -10.80 -10.55
N PRO A 95 -1.44 -11.30 -11.81
CA PRO A 95 -1.64 -12.72 -12.12
C PRO A 95 -0.64 -13.67 -11.46
N LYS A 96 0.62 -13.24 -11.31
CA LYS A 96 1.70 -14.02 -10.68
C LYS A 96 1.39 -14.41 -9.23
N TYR A 97 0.50 -13.68 -8.56
CA TYR A 97 0.09 -13.96 -7.19
C TYR A 97 -1.30 -14.57 -7.09
N GLN A 98 -1.97 -14.94 -8.18
CA GLN A 98 -3.34 -15.48 -8.13
C GLN A 98 -3.41 -16.97 -7.82
N LYS A 99 -2.40 -17.75 -8.25
CA LYS A 99 -2.36 -19.20 -8.01
C LYS A 99 -1.68 -19.50 -6.66
N ASN A 100 -2.31 -20.36 -5.86
CA ASN A 100 -1.76 -20.86 -4.61
C ASN A 100 -0.60 -21.82 -4.90
#